data_AF-A0A1E9VFL9-F1
#
_entry.id   AF-A0A1E9VFL9-F1
#
_cell.length_a   1.000
_cell.length_b   1.000
_cell.length_c   1.000
_cell.angle_alpha   90.00
_cell.angle_beta   90.00
_cell.angle_gamma   90.00
#
_symmetry.space_group_name_H-M   'P 1'
#
loop_
_entity.id
_entity.type
_entity.pdbx_description
1 polymer ?
#
loop_
_entity_poly.entity_id
_entity_poly.type
_entity_poly.pdbx_seq_one_letter_code
_entity_poly.pdbx_strand_id
1 'polypeptide(L)'
;MYAINDFQLPFPVTFNQMAWFVLSLLFVIVFAHVPPLSMIEGAFLKYLGIPVAVTWFMSQKTFDGKKPLGFLRSFISYHLRFKVTFAGKKVKEQKKRWDEPITLVRSVNYVPD
;
A
#
# COMPACT_ATOMS: atom_id res chain seq x y z
N MET A 1 -2.38 -19.28 -21.97
CA MET A 1 -1.58 -18.26 -22.67
C MET A 1 -1.65 -16.98 -21.86
N TYR A 2 -0.51 -16.45 -21.41
CA TYR A 2 -0.47 -15.25 -20.58
C TYR A 2 -0.47 -14.02 -21.50
N ALA A 3 -1.67 -13.56 -21.85
CA ALA A 3 -1.88 -12.38 -22.66
C ALA A 3 -2.44 -11.25 -21.79
N ILE A 4 -1.86 -10.05 -21.91
CA ILE A 4 -2.54 -8.83 -21.46
C ILE A 4 -3.31 -8.31 -22.66
N ASN A 5 -4.63 -8.43 -22.61
CA ASN A 5 -5.58 -8.13 -23.67
C ASN A 5 -5.37 -8.93 -24.97
N ASP A 6 -4.18 -8.91 -25.59
CA ASP A 6 -3.77 -9.72 -26.75
C ASP A 6 -2.24 -9.93 -26.87
N PHE A 7 -1.43 -9.30 -26.01
CA PHE A 7 0.04 -9.37 -26.12
C PHE A 7 0.61 -10.57 -25.36
N GLN A 8 1.17 -11.54 -26.09
CA GLN A 8 1.81 -12.72 -25.49
C GLN A 8 3.22 -12.39 -25.04
N LEU A 9 3.44 -12.36 -23.72
CA LEU A 9 4.77 -12.17 -23.16
C LEU A 9 5.48 -13.53 -23.05
N PRO A 10 6.80 -13.59 -23.31
CA PRO A 10 7.59 -14.81 -23.14
C PRO A 10 7.62 -15.30 -21.69
N PHE A 11 7.29 -14.43 -20.74
CA PHE A 11 7.20 -14.73 -19.30
C PHE A 11 5.92 -14.10 -18.71
N PRO A 12 5.26 -14.75 -17.74
CA PRO A 12 4.07 -14.22 -17.11
C PRO A 12 4.42 -13.00 -16.25
N VAL A 13 4.08 -11.79 -16.72
CA VAL A 13 4.19 -10.54 -15.96
C VAL A 13 2.80 -10.00 -15.66
N THR A 14 2.54 -9.69 -14.40
CA THR A 14 1.25 -9.12 -13.97
C THR A 14 1.19 -7.60 -14.18
N PHE A 15 -0.01 -7.05 -14.36
CA PHE A 15 -0.21 -5.60 -14.48
C PHE A 15 0.40 -4.81 -13.31
N ASN A 16 0.31 -5.35 -12.08
CA ASN A 16 0.91 -4.72 -10.90
C ASN A 16 2.44 -4.69 -10.96
N GLN A 17 3.10 -5.76 -11.42
CA GLN A 17 4.55 -5.79 -11.56
C GLN A 17 5.04 -4.75 -12.57
N MET A 18 4.34 -4.60 -13.71
CA MET A 18 4.65 -3.55 -14.68
C MET A 18 4.42 -2.14 -14.11
N ALA A 19 3.31 -1.93 -13.39
CA ALA A 19 3.02 -0.63 -12.77
C ALA A 19 4.11 -0.22 -11.76
N TRP A 20 4.56 -1.15 -10.91
CA TRP A 20 5.67 -0.92 -10.00
C TRP A 20 7.00 -0.69 -10.73
N PHE A 21 7.20 -1.35 -11.89
CA PHE A 21 8.42 -1.19 -12.68
C PHE A 21 8.49 0.21 -13.27
N VAL A 22 7.42 0.65 -13.92
CA VAL A 22 7.34 1.99 -14.51
C VAL A 22 7.45 3.06 -13.43
N LEU A 23 6.77 2.90 -12.29
CA LEU A 23 6.80 3.87 -11.20
C LEU A 23 8.19 3.98 -10.55
N SER A 24 8.87 2.85 -10.32
CA SER A 24 10.23 2.85 -9.77
C SER A 24 11.27 3.35 -10.78
N LEU A 25 11.12 3.04 -12.07
CA LEU A 25 11.95 3.59 -13.15
C LEU A 25 11.84 5.12 -13.20
N LEU A 26 10.62 5.66 -13.21
CA LEU A 26 10.39 7.11 -13.19
C LEU A 26 11.00 7.75 -11.93
N PHE A 27 10.83 7.11 -10.77
CA PHE A 27 11.44 7.58 -9.53
C PHE A 27 12.97 7.65 -9.64
N VAL A 28 13.63 6.61 -10.15
CA VAL A 28 15.09 6.59 -10.31
C VAL A 28 15.56 7.68 -11.28
N ILE A 29 14.81 7.94 -12.37
CA ILE A 29 15.15 9.01 -13.33
C ILE A 29 15.05 10.39 -12.67
N VAL A 30 13.97 10.67 -11.94
CA VAL A 30 13.76 11.96 -11.26
C VAL A 30 14.81 12.19 -10.17
N PHE A 31 15.15 11.16 -9.41
CA PHE A 31 16.12 11.23 -8.31
C PHE A 31 17.56 10.86 -8.74
N ALA A 32 17.84 10.77 -10.04
CA ALA A 32 19.12 10.26 -10.57
C ALA A 32 20.34 11.08 -10.11
N HIS A 33 20.15 12.36 -9.79
CA HIS A 33 21.20 13.29 -9.36
C HIS A 33 21.29 13.45 -7.84
N VAL A 34 20.40 12.83 -7.07
CA VAL A 34 20.43 12.90 -5.61
C VAL A 34 21.40 11.84 -5.07
N PRO A 35 22.41 12.20 -4.26
CA PRO A 35 23.24 11.21 -3.57
C PRO A 35 22.34 10.45 -2.59
N PRO A 36 22.21 9.11 -2.63
CA PRO A 36 23.14 8.05 -3.05
C PRO A 36 22.96 7.46 -4.48
N LEU A 37 21.93 7.84 -5.24
CA LEU A 37 21.67 7.31 -6.59
C LEU A 37 22.63 7.86 -7.65
N SER A 38 23.24 9.02 -7.39
CA SER A 38 24.28 9.62 -8.23
C SER A 38 25.65 8.93 -8.09
N MET A 39 25.87 8.15 -7.03
CA MET A 39 27.13 7.45 -6.76
C MET A 39 27.23 6.10 -7.48
N ILE A 40 26.15 5.64 -8.10
CA ILE A 40 26.10 4.36 -8.83
C ILE A 40 26.41 4.65 -10.31
N GLU A 41 27.64 4.35 -10.72
CA GLU A 41 28.13 4.56 -12.09
C GLU A 41 27.51 3.58 -13.11
N GLY A 42 27.06 2.41 -12.65
CA GLY A 42 26.46 1.40 -13.52
C GLY A 42 25.07 1.79 -14.01
N ALA A 43 24.94 2.24 -15.27
CA ALA A 43 23.65 2.58 -15.88
C ALA A 43 22.66 1.39 -15.87
N PHE A 44 23.14 0.18 -16.15
CA PHE A 44 22.32 -1.02 -16.10
C PHE A 44 21.83 -1.33 -14.67
N LEU A 45 22.71 -1.27 -13.68
CA LEU A 45 22.36 -1.53 -12.29
C LEU A 45 21.40 -0.46 -11.74
N LYS A 46 21.62 0.80 -12.14
CA LYS A 46 20.82 1.95 -11.72
C LYS A 46 19.41 1.90 -12.30
N TYR A 47 19.27 1.79 -13.62
CA TYR A 47 17.98 1.91 -14.29
C TYR A 47 17.25 0.58 -14.50
N LEU A 48 17.95 -0.55 -14.48
CA LEU A 48 17.32 -1.87 -14.56
C LEU A 48 17.36 -2.58 -13.20
N GLY A 49 18.53 -2.63 -12.56
CA GLY A 49 18.71 -3.37 -11.30
C GLY A 49 17.83 -2.86 -10.16
N ILE A 50 17.83 -1.56 -9.88
CA ILE A 50 17.02 -0.97 -8.80
C ILE A 50 15.52 -1.13 -9.08
N PRO A 51 14.98 -0.79 -10.26
CA PRO A 51 13.56 -1.01 -10.57
C PRO A 51 13.16 -2.49 -10.52
N VAL A 52 14.00 -3.41 -11.00
CA VAL A 52 13.73 -4.86 -10.91
C VAL A 52 13.73 -5.35 -9.45
N ALA A 53 14.69 -4.90 -8.63
CA ALA A 53 14.71 -5.25 -7.21
C ALA A 53 13.48 -4.72 -6.46
N VAL A 54 13.06 -3.48 -6.74
CA VAL A 54 11.88 -2.85 -6.13
C VAL A 54 10.59 -3.57 -6.56
N THR A 55 10.46 -3.90 -7.84
CA THR A 55 9.29 -4.63 -8.35
C THR A 55 9.19 -6.04 -7.80
N TRP A 56 10.30 -6.75 -7.72
CA TRP A 56 10.38 -8.04 -7.09
C TRP A 56 9.98 -7.96 -5.61
N PHE A 57 10.50 -6.97 -4.88
CA PHE A 57 10.18 -6.74 -3.47
C PHE A 57 8.68 -6.45 -3.25
N MET A 58 8.11 -5.56 -4.06
CA MET A 58 6.68 -5.26 -4.05
C MET A 58 5.83 -6.46 -4.51
N SER A 59 6.39 -7.37 -5.32
CA SER A 59 5.67 -8.57 -5.77
C SER A 59 5.60 -9.68 -4.73
N GLN A 60 6.53 -9.73 -3.77
CA GLN A 60 6.61 -10.82 -2.79
C GLN A 60 6.02 -10.47 -1.43
N LYS A 61 6.06 -9.20 -1.02
CA LYS A 61 5.73 -8.80 0.35
C LYS A 61 4.32 -8.23 0.46
N THR A 62 3.54 -8.79 1.37
CA THR A 62 2.35 -8.13 1.92
C THR A 62 2.79 -7.23 3.06
N PHE A 63 2.41 -5.96 3.01
CA PHE A 63 2.65 -5.01 4.08
C PHE A 63 1.39 -4.91 4.92
N ASP A 64 1.48 -5.19 6.23
CA ASP A 64 0.33 -5.12 7.14
C ASP A 64 -0.84 -6.04 6.70
N GLY A 65 -0.52 -7.20 6.12
CA GLY A 65 -1.50 -8.14 5.55
C GLY A 65 -2.22 -7.61 4.30
N LYS A 66 -1.85 -6.43 3.80
CA LYS A 66 -2.45 -5.79 2.63
C LYS A 66 -1.56 -5.96 1.40
N LYS A 67 -2.19 -5.89 0.24
CA LYS A 67 -1.48 -5.73 -1.03
C LYS A 67 -0.66 -4.43 -0.98
N PRO A 68 0.51 -4.36 -1.63
CA PRO A 68 1.40 -3.19 -1.59
C PRO A 68 0.70 -1.85 -1.89
N LEU A 69 -0.22 -1.83 -2.86
CA LEU A 69 -1.02 -0.63 -3.17
C LEU A 69 -1.98 -0.23 -2.03
N GLY A 70 -2.57 -1.22 -1.35
CA GLY A 70 -3.43 -0.98 -0.19
C GLY A 70 -2.65 -0.43 1.00
N PHE A 71 -1.40 -0.87 1.17
CA PHE A 71 -0.49 -0.29 2.15
C PHE A 71 -0.12 1.15 1.81
N LEU A 72 0.31 1.44 0.57
CA LEU A 72 0.61 2.82 0.15
C LEU A 72 -0.59 3.75 0.34
N ARG A 73 -1.79 3.30 -0.05
CA ARG A 73 -3.03 4.06 0.16
C ARG A 73 -3.23 4.35 1.65
N SER A 74 -3.03 3.37 2.52
CA SER A 74 -3.15 3.54 3.97
C SER A 74 -2.10 4.52 4.52
N PHE A 75 -0.87 4.44 4.03
CA PHE A 75 0.22 5.33 4.42
C PHE A 75 -0.04 6.79 4.02
N ILE A 76 -0.42 7.02 2.75
CA ILE A 76 -0.76 8.35 2.24
C ILE A 76 -1.97 8.90 2.99
N SER A 77 -3.04 8.11 3.14
CA SER A 77 -4.21 8.51 3.92
C SER A 77 -3.85 8.84 5.36
N TYR A 78 -2.96 8.08 6.01
CA TYR A 78 -2.52 8.37 7.37
C TYR A 78 -1.74 9.69 7.46
N HIS A 79 -0.86 9.97 6.49
CA HIS A 79 -0.05 11.19 6.47
C HIS A 79 -0.87 12.44 6.14
N LEU A 80 -1.85 12.31 5.24
CA LEU A 80 -2.77 13.39 4.86
C LEU A 80 -3.94 13.55 5.84
N ARG A 81 -4.17 12.58 6.73
CA ARG A 81 -5.23 12.67 7.73
C ARG A 81 -4.90 13.79 8.71
N PHE A 82 -5.64 14.88 8.61
CA PHE A 82 -5.61 15.95 9.60
C PHE A 82 -5.89 15.37 10.99
N LYS A 83 -4.98 15.62 11.92
CA LYS A 83 -5.20 15.26 13.33
C LYS A 83 -6.38 16.10 13.81
N VAL A 84 -7.47 15.44 14.19
CA VAL A 84 -8.63 16.12 14.77
C VAL A 84 -8.26 16.55 16.18
N THR A 85 -7.68 17.75 16.30
CA THR A 85 -7.51 18.45 17.56
C THR A 85 -8.77 19.26 17.83
N PHE A 86 -9.54 18.89 18.84
CA PHE A 86 -10.67 19.71 19.29
C PHE A 86 -10.12 21.02 19.89
N ALA A 87 -10.45 22.16 19.28
CA ALA A 87 -10.05 23.50 19.74
C ALA A 87 -8.54 23.68 19.98
N GLY A 88 -7.69 23.07 19.15
CA GLY A 88 -6.22 23.14 19.29
C GLY A 88 -5.65 22.39 20.49
N LYS A 89 -6.51 21.71 21.29
CA LYS A 89 -6.08 20.86 22.40
C LYS A 89 -5.93 19.42 21.91
N LYS A 90 -4.85 18.76 22.34
CA LYS A 90 -4.65 17.33 22.11
C LYS A 90 -5.80 16.57 22.77
N VAL A 91 -6.70 15.98 21.97
CA VAL A 91 -7.76 15.11 22.47
C VAL A 91 -7.09 13.88 23.07
N LYS A 92 -7.18 13.72 24.39
CA LYS A 92 -6.79 12.48 25.05
C LYS A 92 -7.91 11.48 24.79
N GLU A 93 -7.60 10.33 24.20
CA GLU A 93 -8.56 9.23 24.12
C GLU A 93 -8.94 8.81 25.53
N GLN A 94 -10.14 9.22 25.96
CA GLN A 94 -10.76 8.79 27.20
C GLN A 94 -11.36 7.41 26.95
N LYS A 95 -10.71 6.35 27.43
CA LYS A 95 -11.36 5.03 27.52
C LYS A 95 -12.45 5.11 28.60
N LYS A 96 -13.65 5.50 28.21
CA LYS A 96 -14.83 5.33 29.07
C LYS A 96 -15.17 3.84 29.12
N ARG A 97 -15.08 3.26 30.31
CA ARG A 97 -15.73 1.99 30.61
C ARG A 97 -17.21 2.30 30.78
N TRP A 98 -18.04 1.68 29.95
CA TRP A 98 -19.48 1.80 30.08
C TRP A 98 -19.93 0.81 31.15
N ASP A 99 -20.25 1.31 32.34
CA ASP A 99 -20.82 0.52 33.44
C ASP A 99 -22.37 0.57 33.45
N GLU A 100 -22.98 1.06 32.36
CA GLU A 100 -24.42 1.07 32.21
C GLU A 100 -24.94 -0.37 31.99
N PRO A 101 -26.06 -0.76 32.63
CA PRO A 101 -26.67 -2.06 32.41
C PRO A 101 -27.14 -2.15 30.95
N ILE A 102 -26.43 -2.93 30.14
CA ILE A 102 -26.81 -3.18 28.75
C ILE A 102 -27.99 -4.15 28.75
N THR A 103 -29.16 -3.68 28.35
CA THR A 103 -30.33 -4.54 28.12
C THR A 103 -30.10 -5.33 26.82
N LEU A 104 -29.74 -6.60 26.96
CA LEU A 104 -29.54 -7.50 25.83
C LEU A 104 -30.89 -8.11 25.41
N VAL A 105 -31.40 -7.71 24.25
CA VAL A 105 -32.63 -8.27 23.67
C VAL A 105 -32.26 -9.34 22.65
N ARG A 106 -32.72 -10.57 22.87
CA ARG A 106 -32.59 -11.68 21.90
C ARG A 106 -33.70 -11.55 20.86
N SER A 107 -33.35 -11.44 19.58
CA SER A 107 -34.31 -11.62 18.49
C SER A 107 -34.61 -13.11 18.33
N VAL A 108 -35.87 -13.50 18.49
CA VAL A 108 -36.33 -14.86 18.17
C VAL A 108 -36.99 -14.81 16.80
N ASN A 109 -36.48 -15.58 15.84
CA ASN A 109 -37.15 -15.76 14.56
C ASN A 109 -38.38 -16.65 14.81
N TYR A 110 -39.57 -16.08 14.67
CA TYR A 110 -40.83 -16.82 14.77
C TYR A 110 -40.99 -17.67 13.50
N VAL A 111 -41.08 -18.99 13.65
CA VAL A 111 -41.46 -19.91 12.59
C VAL A 111 -42.88 -20.41 12.94
N PRO A 112 -43.91 -20.13 12.12
CA PRO A 112 -45.26 -20.68 12.33
C PRO A 112 -45.29 -22.18 11.98
N ASP A 113 -45.98 -22.96 12.81
CA ASP A 113 -46.34 -24.38 12.54
C ASP A 113 -47.43 -24.51 11.47
#